data_AF-A0A7S0EZJ3-F1
#
_entry.id   AF-A0A7S0EZJ3-F1
#
_cell.length_a   1.000
_cell.length_b   1.000
_cell.length_c   1.000
_cell.angle_alpha   90.00
_cell.angle_beta   90.00
_cell.angle_gamma   90.00
#
_symmetry.space_group_name_H-M   'P 1'
#
loop_
_entity.id
_entity.type
_entity.pdbx_description
1 polymer ?
#
loop_
_entity_poly.entity_id
_entity_poly.type
_entity_poly.pdbx_seq_one_letter_code
_entity_poly.pdbx_strand_id
1 'polypeptide(L)'
;GNFHAYINQNPLYVTEESKRLLTVAVHNDTLFLTKINVMDYSLLLLVDEEKNKLTVGIIDYIRQYTMDKQAETYYKMAIDRVAMKAVAAGPTVIAPPEYRDRFREAMDRDFIASPFFFRSNIVAADS
;
A
#
# COMPACT_ATOMS: atom_id res chain seq x y z
N GLY A 1 -3.35 -1.23 18.96
CA GLY A 1 -2.32 -2.19 18.53
C GLY A 1 -1.81 -1.79 17.16
N ASN A 2 -0.56 -2.13 16.82
CA ASN A 2 -0.01 -1.88 15.48
C ASN A 2 -0.75 -2.76 14.45
N PHE A 3 -1.19 -2.20 13.31
CA PHE A 3 -1.85 -2.93 12.23
C PHE A 3 -1.01 -4.13 11.75
N HIS A 4 0.30 -3.98 11.66
CA HIS A 4 1.21 -5.07 11.28
C HIS A 4 1.19 -6.22 12.29
N ALA A 5 1.05 -5.91 13.60
CA ALA A 5 0.92 -6.93 14.63
C ALA A 5 -0.45 -7.63 14.57
N TYR A 6 -1.51 -6.91 14.18
CA TYR A 6 -2.84 -7.47 14.00
C TYR A 6 -2.92 -8.43 12.81
N ILE A 7 -2.37 -8.05 11.64
CA ILE A 7 -2.31 -8.89 10.44
C ILE A 7 -1.51 -10.18 10.69
N ASN A 8 -0.39 -10.08 11.40
CA ASN A 8 0.42 -11.26 11.72
C ASN A 8 -0.31 -12.24 12.66
N GLN A 9 -1.23 -11.77 13.48
CA GLN A 9 -2.04 -12.61 14.36
C GLN A 9 -3.33 -13.10 13.69
N ASN A 10 -3.85 -12.34 12.72
CA ASN A 10 -5.10 -12.60 12.01
C ASN A 10 -4.90 -12.38 10.50
N PRO A 11 -4.30 -13.35 9.79
CA PRO A 11 -4.12 -13.25 8.34
C PRO A 11 -5.48 -13.07 7.64
N LEU A 12 -5.53 -12.11 6.70
CA LEU A 12 -6.74 -11.81 5.94
C LEU A 12 -6.92 -12.86 4.85
N TYR A 13 -7.78 -13.84 5.12
CA TYR A 13 -8.15 -14.85 4.15
C TYR A 13 -9.23 -14.32 3.20
N VAL A 14 -8.89 -14.26 1.92
CA VAL A 14 -9.83 -13.94 0.85
C VAL A 14 -9.94 -15.12 -0.13
N THR A 15 -11.03 -15.20 -0.86
CA THR A 15 -11.15 -16.18 -1.96
C THR A 15 -10.12 -15.87 -3.05
N GLU A 16 -9.75 -16.88 -3.84
CA GLU A 16 -8.82 -16.70 -4.96
C GLU A 16 -9.35 -15.68 -5.99
N GLU A 17 -10.66 -15.73 -6.26
CA GLU A 17 -11.33 -14.77 -7.15
C GLU A 17 -11.26 -13.33 -6.60
N SER A 18 -11.61 -13.13 -5.33
CA SER A 18 -11.50 -11.82 -4.67
C SER A 18 -10.06 -11.31 -4.65
N LYS A 19 -9.08 -12.18 -4.40
CA LYS A 19 -7.66 -11.80 -4.47
C LYS A 19 -7.29 -11.34 -5.88
N ARG A 20 -7.71 -12.07 -6.91
CA ARG A 20 -7.42 -11.71 -8.31
C ARG A 20 -8.02 -10.36 -8.68
N LEU A 21 -9.29 -10.12 -8.31
CA LEU A 21 -9.97 -8.85 -8.55
C LEU A 21 -9.27 -7.70 -7.83
N LEU A 22 -8.91 -7.90 -6.56
CA LEU A 22 -8.16 -6.93 -5.77
C LEU A 22 -6.81 -6.59 -6.40
N THR A 23 -6.04 -7.60 -6.82
CA THR A 23 -4.73 -7.39 -7.47
C THR A 23 -4.87 -6.56 -8.75
N VAL A 24 -5.88 -6.85 -9.58
CA VAL A 24 -6.13 -6.08 -10.82
C VAL A 24 -6.55 -4.64 -10.50
N ALA A 25 -7.45 -4.44 -9.54
CA ALA A 25 -7.90 -3.11 -9.12
C ALA A 25 -6.72 -2.28 -8.57
N VAL A 26 -5.96 -2.83 -7.62
CA VAL A 26 -4.76 -2.20 -7.07
C VAL A 26 -3.75 -1.88 -8.17
N HIS A 27 -3.56 -2.77 -9.14
CA HIS A 27 -2.64 -2.52 -10.24
C HIS A 27 -3.05 -1.28 -11.04
N ASN A 28 -4.33 -1.20 -11.42
CA ASN A 28 -4.86 -0.09 -12.22
C ASN A 28 -4.82 1.24 -11.45
N ASP A 29 -5.27 1.24 -10.20
CA ASP A 29 -5.31 2.45 -9.38
C ASP A 29 -3.91 3.00 -9.12
N THR A 30 -2.99 2.13 -8.70
CA THR A 30 -1.60 2.55 -8.42
C THR A 30 -0.85 2.98 -9.68
N LEU A 31 -1.20 2.42 -10.85
CA LEU A 31 -0.69 2.91 -12.14
C LEU A 31 -1.20 4.32 -12.44
N PHE A 32 -2.48 4.61 -12.18
CA PHE A 32 -3.05 5.95 -12.32
C PHE A 32 -2.39 6.94 -11.35
N LEU A 33 -2.28 6.60 -10.06
CA LEU A 33 -1.65 7.43 -9.04
C LEU A 33 -0.20 7.77 -9.39
N THR A 34 0.55 6.79 -9.93
CA THR A 34 1.92 7.02 -10.42
C THR A 34 1.93 8.05 -11.56
N LYS A 35 1.00 7.98 -12.51
CA LYS A 35 0.92 8.91 -13.66
C LYS A 35 0.67 10.35 -13.23
N ILE A 36 -0.07 10.56 -12.14
CA ILE A 36 -0.33 11.89 -11.57
C ILE A 36 0.67 12.28 -10.48
N ASN A 37 1.79 11.56 -10.36
CA ASN A 37 2.85 11.79 -9.37
C ASN A 37 2.32 11.83 -7.92
N VAL A 38 1.33 11.00 -7.59
CA VAL A 38 0.82 10.88 -6.22
C VAL A 38 1.60 9.78 -5.49
N MET A 39 1.99 10.07 -4.25
CA MET A 39 2.68 9.17 -3.34
C MET A 39 2.08 9.29 -1.94
N ASP A 40 2.54 8.46 -1.00
CA ASP A 40 2.07 8.45 0.39
C ASP A 40 0.58 8.09 0.56
N TYR A 41 -0.03 7.41 -0.43
CA TYR A 41 -1.38 6.89 -0.33
C TYR A 41 -1.43 5.60 0.49
N SER A 42 -2.51 5.39 1.23
CA SER A 42 -2.69 4.23 2.12
C SER A 42 -3.87 3.37 1.69
N LEU A 43 -3.88 2.10 2.10
CA LEU A 43 -5.07 1.25 1.97
C LEU A 43 -5.90 1.35 3.26
N LEU A 44 -7.17 1.69 3.12
CA LEU A 44 -8.18 1.54 4.15
C LEU A 44 -8.77 0.12 4.10
N LEU A 45 -8.80 -0.54 5.24
CA LEU A 45 -9.40 -1.86 5.43
C LEU A 45 -10.56 -1.75 6.41
N LEU A 46 -11.74 -2.22 6.03
CA LEU A 46 -12.90 -2.32 6.90
C LEU A 46 -13.28 -3.80 7.03
N VAL A 47 -13.18 -4.33 8.25
CA VAL A 47 -13.57 -5.70 8.61
C VAL A 47 -14.94 -5.62 9.28
N ASP A 48 -15.95 -6.21 8.66
CA ASP A 48 -17.28 -6.43 9.25
C ASP A 48 -17.35 -7.90 9.69
N GLU A 49 -17.12 -8.15 10.99
CA GLU A 49 -17.11 -9.51 11.57
C GLU A 49 -18.52 -10.13 11.58
N GLU A 50 -19.57 -9.31 11.73
CA GLU A 50 -20.95 -9.80 11.77
C GLU A 50 -21.40 -10.33 10.41
N LYS A 51 -21.01 -9.63 9.33
CA LYS A 51 -21.36 -10.01 7.95
C LYS A 51 -20.25 -10.78 7.25
N ASN A 52 -19.13 -11.00 7.92
CA ASN A 52 -17.92 -11.60 7.37
C ASN A 52 -17.52 -10.96 6.03
N LYS A 53 -17.49 -9.63 6.00
CA LYS A 53 -17.23 -8.84 4.78
C LYS A 53 -15.98 -8.00 4.98
N LEU A 54 -15.12 -7.98 3.96
CA LEU A 54 -13.93 -7.15 3.91
C LEU A 54 -14.11 -6.11 2.81
N THR A 55 -14.05 -4.85 3.18
CA THR A 55 -14.07 -3.74 2.22
C THR A 55 -12.71 -3.05 2.23
N VAL A 56 -12.20 -2.75 1.05
CA VAL A 56 -10.88 -2.12 0.88
C VAL A 56 -10.99 -0.91 -0.05
N GLY A 57 -10.12 0.07 0.15
CA GLY A 57 -10.01 1.22 -0.74
C GLY A 57 -8.73 2.00 -0.52
N ILE A 58 -8.22 2.66 -1.57
CA ILE A 58 -7.06 3.55 -1.47
C ILE A 58 -7.52 4.93 -0.98
N ILE A 59 -6.82 5.50 -0.02
CA ILE A 59 -7.08 6.82 0.58
C ILE A 59 -5.86 7.73 0.48
N ASP A 60 -6.02 9.00 0.88
CA ASP A 60 -4.95 10.02 0.96
C ASP A 60 -4.29 10.40 -0.37
N TYR A 61 -4.98 10.21 -1.50
CA TYR A 61 -4.47 10.49 -2.85
C TYR A 61 -4.69 11.94 -3.35
N ILE A 62 -5.35 12.81 -2.55
CA ILE A 62 -5.68 14.20 -2.97
C ILE A 62 -4.46 15.12 -2.91
N ARG A 63 -3.47 14.84 -2.04
CA ARG A 63 -2.24 15.63 -1.99
C ARG A 63 -1.28 15.14 -3.07
N GLN A 64 -1.23 15.89 -4.17
CA GLN A 64 -0.19 15.72 -5.18
C GLN A 64 1.18 15.94 -4.54
N TYR A 65 2.16 15.13 -4.92
CA TYR A 65 3.55 15.40 -4.62
C TYR A 65 3.93 16.70 -5.33
N THR A 66 3.93 17.81 -4.61
CA THR A 66 4.41 19.07 -5.14
C THR A 66 5.94 18.99 -5.19
N MET A 67 6.56 19.78 -6.09
CA MET A 67 8.01 19.82 -6.26
C MET A 67 8.76 20.28 -4.97
N ASP A 68 8.02 20.72 -3.96
CA ASP A 68 8.50 21.16 -2.65
C ASP A 68 9.17 20.02 -1.85
N LYS A 69 8.57 18.83 -1.80
CA LYS A 69 9.17 17.65 -1.14
C LYS A 69 10.42 17.15 -1.87
N GLN A 70 10.47 17.29 -3.19
CA GLN A 70 11.62 16.91 -4.01
C GLN A 70 12.79 17.85 -3.72
N ALA A 71 12.53 19.16 -3.71
CA ALA A 71 13.52 20.17 -3.36
C ALA A 71 14.07 19.98 -1.93
N GLU A 72 13.21 19.69 -0.95
CA GLU A 72 13.64 19.41 0.42
C GLU A 72 14.52 18.15 0.49
N THR A 73 14.16 17.10 -0.26
CA THR A 73 14.92 15.84 -0.30
C THR A 73 16.29 16.04 -0.97
N TYR A 74 16.35 16.72 -2.10
CA TYR A 74 17.60 17.07 -2.76
C TYR A 74 18.48 17.96 -1.88
N TYR A 75 17.88 18.94 -1.19
CA TYR A 75 18.59 19.82 -0.26
C TYR A 75 19.20 19.02 0.90
N LYS A 76 18.42 18.14 1.54
CA LYS A 76 18.90 17.27 2.62
C LYS A 76 20.02 16.34 2.15
N MET A 77 19.87 15.70 1.00
CA MET A 77 20.93 14.87 0.41
C MET A 77 22.20 15.65 0.08
N ALA A 78 22.07 16.87 -0.45
CA ALA A 78 23.22 17.72 -0.76
C ALA A 78 23.96 18.13 0.52
N ILE A 79 23.23 18.53 1.57
CA ILE A 79 23.78 18.84 2.89
C ILE A 79 24.49 17.62 3.49
N ASP A 80 23.87 16.44 3.46
CA ASP A 80 24.42 15.22 4.06
C ASP A 80 25.66 14.71 3.30
N ARG A 81 25.70 14.87 1.97
CA ARG A 81 26.89 14.58 1.14
C ARG A 81 28.04 15.53 1.45
N VAL A 82 27.76 16.83 1.62
CA VAL A 82 28.78 17.82 2.01
C VAL A 82 29.27 17.57 3.44
N ALA A 83 28.40 17.07 4.33
CA ALA A 83 28.72 16.80 5.73
C ALA A 83 29.41 15.43 5.98
N MET A 84 29.67 14.62 4.95
CA MET A 84 30.23 13.26 5.05
C MET A 84 29.58 12.37 6.14
N LYS A 85 28.29 12.58 6.41
CA LYS A 85 27.55 11.71 7.33
C LYS A 85 27.21 10.41 6.61
N ALA A 86 27.45 9.27 7.26
CA ALA A 86 26.94 7.99 6.80
C ALA A 86 25.42 8.11 6.68
N VAL A 87 24.89 7.94 5.46
CA VAL A 87 23.44 7.99 5.19
C VAL A 87 22.82 6.75 5.81
N ALA A 88 22.48 6.85 7.10
CA ALA A 88 21.75 5.81 7.81
C ALA A 88 20.29 5.89 7.33
N ALA A 89 19.90 4.89 6.53
CA ALA A 89 18.64 4.76 5.81
C ALA A 89 18.52 5.68 4.59
N GLY A 90 18.28 5.07 3.42
CA GLY A 90 17.96 5.79 2.18
C GLY A 90 16.76 6.72 2.33
N PRO A 91 16.53 7.63 1.37
CA PRO A 91 15.51 8.66 1.51
C PRO A 91 14.15 8.09 1.92
N THR A 92 13.58 8.62 3.01
CA THR A 92 12.21 8.32 3.44
C THR A 92 11.19 8.63 2.35
N VAL A 93 11.56 9.54 1.44
CA VAL A 93 10.82 9.92 0.25
C VAL A 93 11.29 9.05 -0.93
N ILE A 94 10.51 8.02 -1.20
CA ILE A 94 10.69 7.09 -2.31
C ILE A 94 10.06 7.71 -3.58
N ALA A 95 10.55 7.44 -4.80
CA ALA A 95 9.94 7.97 -6.02
C ALA A 95 8.57 7.31 -6.34
N PRO A 96 7.68 7.94 -7.13
CA PRO A 96 6.32 7.39 -7.34
C PRO A 96 6.30 5.95 -7.87
N PRO A 97 7.14 5.56 -8.85
CA PRO A 97 7.20 4.17 -9.31
C PRO A 97 7.67 3.18 -8.24
N GLU A 98 8.62 3.60 -7.40
CA GLU A 98 9.16 2.76 -6.32
C GLU A 98 8.14 2.63 -5.17
N TYR A 99 7.39 3.70 -4.86
CA TYR A 99 6.31 3.65 -3.87
C TYR A 99 5.20 2.71 -4.34
N ARG A 100 4.84 2.77 -5.62
CA ARG A 100 3.87 1.86 -6.27
C ARG A 100 4.28 0.40 -6.09
N ASP A 101 5.52 0.06 -6.39
CA ASP A 101 5.99 -1.33 -6.34
C ASP A 101 5.98 -1.85 -4.90
N ARG A 102 6.50 -1.06 -3.96
CA ARG A 102 6.43 -1.38 -2.53
C ARG A 102 4.99 -1.56 -2.02
N PHE A 103 4.07 -0.71 -2.46
CA PHE A 103 2.65 -0.83 -2.09
C PHE A 103 2.04 -2.12 -2.61
N ARG A 104 2.30 -2.48 -3.88
CA ARG A 104 1.83 -3.72 -4.49
C ARG A 104 2.38 -4.96 -3.78
N GLU A 105 3.67 -4.97 -3.46
CA GLU A 105 4.30 -6.05 -2.70
C GLU A 105 3.67 -6.23 -1.31
N ALA A 106 3.31 -5.12 -0.63
CA ALA A 106 2.60 -5.19 0.64
C ALA A 106 1.19 -5.82 0.48
N MET A 107 0.46 -5.44 -0.57
CA MET A 107 -0.85 -6.02 -0.86
C MET A 107 -0.79 -7.52 -1.13
N ASP A 108 0.20 -7.97 -1.91
CA ASP A 108 0.35 -9.39 -2.23
C ASP A 108 0.69 -10.25 -1.01
N ARG A 109 1.46 -9.69 -0.06
CA ARG A 109 1.85 -10.32 1.19
C ARG A 109 0.71 -10.33 2.22
N ASP A 110 0.02 -9.20 2.38
CA ASP A 110 -0.94 -9.00 3.48
C ASP A 110 -2.31 -9.65 3.17
N PHE A 111 -2.66 -9.85 1.88
CA PHE A 111 -3.87 -10.56 1.46
C PHE A 111 -3.55 -11.97 0.99
N ILE A 112 -3.90 -12.97 1.79
CA ILE A 112 -3.58 -14.37 1.51
C ILE A 112 -4.80 -15.05 0.89
N ALA A 113 -4.60 -15.67 -0.28
CA ALA A 113 -5.65 -16.51 -0.86
C ALA A 113 -5.81 -17.75 0.01
N SER A 114 -7.03 -17.97 0.47
CA SER A 114 -7.41 -19.15 1.24
C SER A 114 -7.32 -20.40 0.37
N PRO A 115 -6.66 -21.49 0.80
CA PRO A 115 -6.76 -22.77 0.11
C PRO A 115 -8.23 -23.21 0.04
N PHE A 116 -8.64 -23.84 -1.06
CA PHE A 116 -10.04 -24.21 -1.37
C PHE A 116 -10.79 -24.96 -0.22
N PHE A 117 -10.07 -25.57 0.73
CA PHE A 117 -10.64 -26.23 1.91
C PHE A 117 -11.03 -25.29 3.06
N PHE A 118 -10.46 -24.08 3.12
CA PHE A 118 -10.89 -23.03 4.04
C PHE A 118 -11.90 -22.14 3.31
N ARG A 119 -13.20 -22.41 3.53
CA ARG A 119 -14.26 -21.47 3.14
C ARG A 119 -14.13 -20.19 3.97
N SER A 120 -13.34 -19.23 3.48
CA SER A 120 -13.46 -17.84 3.90
C SER A 120 -14.60 -17.22 3.09
N ASN A 121 -15.71 -16.91 3.76
CA ASN A 121 -16.91 -16.34 3.13
C ASN A 121 -16.78 -14.82 2.88
N ILE A 122 -15.55 -14.31 2.79
CA ILE A 122 -15.28 -12.90 2.58
C ILE A 122 -15.38 -12.59 1.09
N VAL A 123 -16.55 -12.08 0.71
CA VAL A 123 -16.83 -11.56 -0.63
C VAL A 123 -16.35 -10.11 -0.67
N ALA A 124 -15.37 -9.81 -1.54
CA ALA A 124 -15.07 -8.43 -1.89
C ALA A 124 -16.33 -7.85 -2.54
N ALA A 125 -16.88 -6.79 -1.96
CA ALA A 125 -18.04 -6.13 -2.56
C ALA A 125 -17.57 -5.32 -3.76
N ASP A 126 -18.13 -5.66 -4.92
CA ASP A 126 -18.07 -4.83 -6.12
C ASP A 126 -18.71 -3.47 -5.81
N SER A 127 -17.98 -2.41 -6.16
CA SER A 127 -18.41 -1.02 -6.19
C SER A 127 -19.14 -0.69 -7.49
#